data_AF-A0A161XCV1-F1
#
_entry.id   AF-A0A161XCV1-F1
#
_cell.length_a   1.000
_cell.length_b   1.000
_cell.length_c   1.000
_cell.angle_alpha   90.00
_cell.angle_beta   90.00
_cell.angle_gamma   90.00
#
_symmetry.space_group_name_H-M   'P 1'
#
loop_
_entity.id
_entity.type
_entity.pdbx_description
1 polymer ?
#
loop_
_entity_poly.entity_id
_entity_poly.type
_entity_poly.pdbx_seq_one_letter_code
_entity_poly.pdbx_strand_id
1 'polypeptide(L)'
;MKKGVLLNAPVSNIISQMGHGDGLCVGDAGLPISDNVERIDLAITRGLPGMLETAAAISEEMQIERIAVAEELIEQQPAFHLRLLSFISEVSKNQGKSVETTIVSHEEFKRLTGKCRAVVRTGECTPYANVIFYSGVTF
;
A
#
# COMPACT_ATOMS: atom_id res chain seq x y z
N MET A 1 9.17 16.27 -16.72
CA MET A 1 7.99 16.65 -15.91
C MET A 1 6.84 15.72 -16.23
N LYS A 2 6.21 15.09 -15.24
CA LYS A 2 5.15 14.09 -15.41
C LYS A 2 3.77 14.76 -15.37
N LYS A 3 2.81 14.27 -16.17
CA LYS A 3 1.43 14.82 -16.25
C LYS A 3 0.46 14.20 -15.25
N GLY A 4 0.71 12.95 -14.84
CA GLY A 4 -0.18 12.17 -13.95
C GLY A 4 -0.15 12.64 -12.50
N VAL A 5 -1.00 12.02 -11.68
CA VAL A 5 -1.17 12.36 -10.26
C VAL A 5 0.04 11.92 -9.42
N LEU A 6 0.56 10.71 -9.63
CA LEU A 6 1.71 10.21 -8.88
C LEU A 6 3.01 10.85 -9.40
N LEU A 7 3.52 11.85 -8.69
CA LEU A 7 4.74 12.56 -9.11
C LEU A 7 6.04 11.99 -8.54
N ASN A 8 5.96 11.16 -7.50
CA ASN A 8 7.15 10.64 -6.83
C ASN A 8 7.93 9.70 -7.78
N ALA A 9 9.16 10.08 -8.13
CA ALA A 9 9.97 9.36 -9.11
C ALA A 9 10.34 7.93 -8.65
N PRO A 10 10.80 7.69 -7.41
CA PRO A 10 11.02 6.32 -6.91
C PRO A 10 9.77 5.43 -6.97
N VAL A 11 8.61 5.91 -6.48
CA VAL A 11 7.37 5.11 -6.53
C VAL A 11 6.95 4.82 -7.97
N SER A 12 7.04 5.82 -8.85
CA SER A 12 6.75 5.65 -10.28
C SER A 12 7.66 4.60 -10.94
N ASN A 13 8.95 4.62 -10.59
CA ASN A 13 9.92 3.67 -11.09
C ASN A 13 9.58 2.23 -10.66
N ILE A 14 9.22 2.03 -9.38
CA ILE A 14 8.80 0.71 -8.89
C ILE A 14 7.57 0.21 -9.64
N ILE A 15 6.49 0.99 -9.67
CA ILE A 15 5.22 0.59 -10.32
C ILE A 15 5.46 0.23 -11.79
N SER A 16 6.27 1.01 -12.52
CA SER A 16 6.56 0.75 -13.94
C SER A 16 7.32 -0.56 -14.20
N GLN A 17 7.94 -1.16 -13.17
CA GLN A 17 8.70 -2.40 -13.26
C GLN A 17 7.97 -3.61 -12.67
N MET A 18 6.80 -3.41 -12.07
CA MET A 18 6.04 -4.51 -11.45
C MET A 18 5.42 -5.41 -12.52
N GLY A 19 5.62 -6.72 -12.37
CA GLY A 19 4.87 -7.76 -13.08
C GLY A 19 3.64 -8.18 -12.30
N HIS A 20 2.78 -9.02 -12.87
CA HIS A 20 1.61 -9.57 -12.17
C HIS A 20 2.01 -10.38 -10.93
N GLY A 21 1.32 -10.11 -9.80
CA GLY A 21 1.55 -10.77 -8.51
C GLY A 21 2.65 -10.14 -7.65
N ASP A 22 3.39 -9.15 -8.16
CA ASP A 22 4.36 -8.39 -7.37
C ASP A 22 3.66 -7.56 -6.28
N GLY A 23 4.30 -7.47 -5.11
CA GLY A 23 3.79 -6.72 -3.97
C GLY A 23 4.44 -5.33 -3.84
N LEU A 24 3.64 -4.32 -3.50
CA LEU A 24 4.08 -3.00 -3.05
C LEU A 24 3.45 -2.69 -1.69
N CYS A 25 4.25 -2.51 -0.66
CA CYS A 25 3.73 -2.17 0.66
C CYS A 25 3.67 -0.64 0.84
N VAL A 26 2.56 -0.14 1.38
CA VAL A 26 2.45 1.23 1.90
C VAL A 26 2.23 1.12 3.41
N GLY A 27 3.17 1.65 4.18
CA GLY A 27 3.23 1.46 5.61
C GLY A 27 3.17 2.75 6.42
N ASP A 28 2.80 2.59 7.69
CA ASP A 28 2.89 3.60 8.72
C ASP A 28 4.36 3.96 9.05
N ALA A 29 4.55 4.96 9.91
CA ALA A 29 5.86 5.48 10.25
C ALA A 29 6.73 4.48 11.06
N GLY A 30 6.14 3.42 11.62
CA GLY A 30 6.76 2.47 12.54
C GLY A 30 6.99 1.06 11.98
N LEU A 31 6.42 0.72 10.83
CA LEU A 31 6.61 -0.59 10.19
C LEU A 31 8.11 -0.86 9.90
N PRO A 32 8.68 -1.98 10.39
CA PRO A 32 10.05 -2.36 10.07
C PRO A 32 10.18 -2.74 8.59
N ILE A 33 11.27 -2.32 7.96
CA ILE A 33 11.58 -2.59 6.55
C ILE A 33 12.86 -3.40 6.51
N SER A 34 12.80 -4.60 5.94
CA SER A 34 13.96 -5.48 5.78
C SER A 34 14.99 -4.88 4.84
N ASP A 35 16.28 -5.09 5.11
CA ASP A 35 17.40 -4.52 4.32
C ASP A 35 17.42 -4.97 2.85
N ASN A 36 16.77 -6.10 2.55
CA ASN A 36 16.67 -6.66 1.20
C ASN A 36 15.48 -6.12 0.39
N VAL A 37 14.70 -5.18 0.94
CA VAL A 37 13.53 -4.58 0.30
C VAL A 37 13.79 -3.11 0.07
N GLU A 38 13.44 -2.60 -1.13
CA GLU A 38 13.64 -1.18 -1.43
C GLU A 38 12.79 -0.30 -0.51
N ARG A 39 13.44 0.61 0.22
CA ARG A 39 12.78 1.58 1.07
C ARG A 39 12.57 2.88 0.33
N ILE A 40 11.31 3.31 0.21
CA ILE A 40 10.94 4.64 -0.27
C ILE A 40 10.36 5.42 0.91
N ASP A 41 11.18 6.27 1.52
CA ASP A 41 10.75 7.05 2.69
C ASP A 41 10.13 8.39 2.28
N LEU A 42 8.82 8.52 2.45
CA LEU A 42 8.08 9.75 2.19
C LEU A 42 7.75 10.52 3.48
N ALA A 43 7.99 9.93 4.65
CA ALA A 43 7.60 10.51 5.93
C ALA A 43 8.35 11.81 6.20
N ILE A 44 7.62 12.93 6.32
CA ILE A 44 8.19 14.23 6.66
C ILE A 44 8.04 14.49 8.17
N THR A 45 6.83 14.26 8.69
CA THR A 45 6.49 14.42 10.11
C THR A 45 5.29 13.55 10.45
N ARG A 46 4.86 13.56 11.71
CA ARG A 46 3.69 12.81 12.19
C ARG A 46 2.45 13.20 11.38
N GLY A 47 1.84 12.21 10.74
CA GLY A 47 0.66 12.34 9.89
C GLY A 47 0.91 12.84 8.46
N LEU A 48 2.17 13.08 8.04
CA LEU A 48 2.45 13.68 6.72
C LEU A 48 3.58 12.97 5.95
N PRO A 49 3.30 12.45 4.74
CA PRO A 49 1.96 12.23 4.17
C PRO A 49 1.20 11.14 4.94
N GLY A 50 -0.13 11.18 4.90
CA GLY A 50 -0.96 10.10 5.44
C GLY A 50 -0.93 8.86 4.54
N MET A 51 -1.32 7.71 5.10
CA MET A 51 -1.23 6.43 4.39
C MET A 51 -2.24 6.37 3.24
N LEU A 52 -3.50 6.74 3.48
CA LEU A 52 -4.56 6.67 2.46
C LEU A 52 -4.34 7.66 1.32
N GLU A 53 -3.83 8.87 1.60
CA GLU A 53 -3.49 9.84 0.56
C GLU A 53 -2.34 9.34 -0.33
N THR A 54 -1.36 8.66 0.28
CA THR A 54 -0.25 8.03 -0.45
C THR A 54 -0.75 6.85 -1.30
N ALA A 55 -1.60 5.99 -0.71
CA ALA A 55 -2.21 4.87 -1.41
C ALA A 55 -3.09 5.32 -2.59
N ALA A 56 -3.84 6.42 -2.43
CA ALA A 56 -4.66 6.98 -3.49
C ALA A 56 -3.83 7.43 -4.69
N ALA A 57 -2.71 8.14 -4.46
CA ALA A 57 -1.81 8.51 -5.54
C ALA A 57 -1.20 7.27 -6.23
N ILE A 58 -0.87 6.23 -5.48
CA ILE A 58 -0.35 4.96 -6.02
C ILE A 58 -1.39 4.23 -6.88
N SER A 59 -2.64 4.18 -6.45
CA SER A 59 -3.71 3.48 -7.18
C SER A 59 -4.08 4.11 -8.52
N GLU A 60 -3.69 5.37 -8.76
CA GLU A 60 -3.88 6.01 -10.08
C GLU A 60 -3.00 5.40 -11.18
N GLU A 61 -1.92 4.70 -10.82
CA GLU A 61 -0.98 4.10 -11.78
C GLU A 61 -0.78 2.60 -11.61
N MET A 62 -1.09 2.06 -10.43
CA MET A 62 -0.97 0.62 -10.15
C MET A 62 -2.31 -0.09 -10.39
N GLN A 63 -2.31 -1.12 -11.26
CA GLN A 63 -3.43 -2.07 -11.35
C GLN A 63 -3.38 -2.99 -10.12
N ILE A 64 -4.43 -3.02 -9.30
CA ILE A 64 -4.45 -3.77 -8.04
C ILE A 64 -5.44 -4.92 -8.15
N GLU A 65 -5.03 -6.15 -7.88
CA GLU A 65 -5.96 -7.30 -7.85
C GLU A 65 -6.29 -7.78 -6.45
N ARG A 66 -5.37 -7.55 -5.51
CA ARG A 66 -5.48 -8.05 -4.15
C ARG A 66 -4.74 -7.14 -3.19
N ILE A 67 -5.24 -7.09 -1.97
CA ILE A 67 -4.53 -6.49 -0.85
C ILE A 67 -4.32 -7.49 0.28
N ALA A 68 -3.30 -7.24 1.10
CA ALA A 68 -3.17 -7.86 2.41
C ALA A 68 -3.14 -6.79 3.51
N VAL A 69 -3.81 -7.06 4.63
CA VAL A 69 -3.81 -6.26 5.85
C VAL A 69 -3.65 -7.14 7.09
N ALA A 70 -3.12 -6.57 8.17
CA ALA A 70 -3.01 -7.26 9.45
C ALA A 70 -4.38 -7.33 10.17
N GLU A 71 -4.70 -8.44 10.83
CA GLU A 71 -5.92 -8.64 11.61
C GLU A 71 -6.06 -7.59 12.73
N GLU A 72 -4.94 -7.19 13.32
CA GLU A 72 -4.86 -6.18 14.37
C GLU A 72 -5.33 -4.80 13.90
N LEU A 73 -5.24 -4.49 12.58
CA LEU A 73 -5.81 -3.25 12.05
C LEU A 73 -7.34 -3.24 12.23
N ILE A 74 -7.98 -4.40 12.00
CA ILE A 74 -9.44 -4.55 12.09
C ILE A 74 -9.87 -4.44 13.55
N GLU A 75 -9.14 -5.11 14.44
CA GLU A 75 -9.46 -5.18 15.87
C GLU A 75 -9.19 -3.86 16.59
N GLN A 76 -8.03 -3.24 16.32
CA GLN A 76 -7.55 -2.10 17.10
C GLN A 76 -7.86 -0.76 16.44
N GLN A 77 -8.00 -0.71 15.11
CA GLN A 77 -8.27 0.52 14.36
C GLN A 77 -9.46 0.38 13.40
N PRO A 78 -10.65 -0.03 13.89
CA PRO A 78 -11.80 -0.33 13.03
C PRO A 78 -12.24 0.85 12.17
N ALA A 79 -12.11 2.09 12.66
CA ALA A 79 -12.45 3.29 11.89
C ALA A 79 -11.50 3.48 10.69
N PHE A 80 -10.21 3.20 10.87
CA PHE A 80 -9.22 3.28 9.80
C PHE A 80 -9.45 2.15 8.79
N HIS A 81 -9.69 0.93 9.27
CA HIS A 81 -10.03 -0.22 8.43
C HIS A 81 -11.26 0.07 7.55
N LEU A 82 -12.33 0.67 8.09
CA LEU A 82 -13.51 1.06 7.30
C LEU A 82 -13.16 2.05 6.19
N ARG A 83 -12.33 3.06 6.46
CA ARG A 83 -11.86 4.00 5.43
C ARG A 83 -11.03 3.30 4.35
N LEU A 84 -10.18 2.35 4.75
CA LEU A 84 -9.42 1.53 3.80
C LEU A 84 -10.37 0.70 2.93
N LEU A 85 -11.39 0.05 3.49
CA LEU A 85 -12.37 -0.70 2.70
C LEU A 85 -13.14 0.18 1.71
N SER A 86 -13.52 1.40 2.12
CA SER A 86 -14.15 2.37 1.20
C SER A 86 -13.21 2.73 0.05
N PHE A 87 -11.94 3.01 0.35
CA PHE A 87 -10.92 3.28 -0.66
C PHE A 87 -10.74 2.10 -1.64
N ILE A 88 -10.64 0.86 -1.14
CA ILE A 88 -10.50 -0.33 -1.98
C ILE A 88 -11.74 -0.57 -2.85
N SER A 89 -12.93 -0.28 -2.34
CA SER A 89 -14.17 -0.33 -3.12
C SER A 89 -14.16 0.66 -4.29
N GLU A 90 -13.65 1.88 -4.06
CA GLU A 90 -13.47 2.89 -5.11
C GLU A 90 -12.43 2.46 -6.14
N VAL A 91 -11.28 1.94 -5.71
CA VAL A 91 -10.25 1.38 -6.61
C VAL A 91 -10.84 0.28 -7.50
N SER A 92 -11.52 -0.69 -6.88
CA SER A 92 -12.19 -1.80 -7.58
C SER A 92 -13.17 -1.31 -8.65
N LYS A 93 -13.98 -0.30 -8.31
CA LYS A 93 -14.92 0.33 -9.24
C LYS A 93 -14.20 1.05 -10.38
N ASN A 94 -13.16 1.83 -10.08
CA ASN A 94 -12.45 2.65 -11.06
C ASN A 94 -11.70 1.81 -12.10
N GLN A 95 -11.09 0.71 -11.66
CA GLN A 95 -10.37 -0.21 -12.57
C GLN A 95 -11.28 -1.26 -13.23
N GLY A 96 -12.56 -1.34 -12.84
CA GLY A 96 -13.53 -2.31 -13.38
C GLY A 96 -13.23 -3.78 -13.05
N LYS A 97 -12.39 -4.05 -12.04
CA LYS A 97 -11.99 -5.40 -11.60
C LYS A 97 -12.03 -5.47 -10.07
N SER A 98 -12.51 -6.60 -9.54
CA SER A 98 -12.57 -6.83 -8.10
C SER A 98 -11.18 -6.82 -7.47
N VAL A 99 -11.08 -6.19 -6.29
CA VAL A 99 -9.89 -6.27 -5.43
C VAL A 99 -10.19 -7.22 -4.27
N GLU A 100 -9.47 -8.33 -4.21
CA GLU A 100 -9.58 -9.27 -3.08
C GLU A 100 -8.89 -8.73 -1.84
N THR A 101 -9.44 -9.00 -0.65
CA THR A 101 -8.82 -8.61 0.62
C THR A 101 -8.41 -9.86 1.38
N THR A 102 -7.11 -9.99 1.67
CA THR A 102 -6.56 -11.04 2.53
C THR A 102 -6.26 -10.47 3.91
N ILE A 103 -6.75 -11.14 4.96
CA ILE A 103 -6.44 -10.81 6.35
C ILE A 103 -5.40 -11.82 6.84
N VAL A 104 -4.32 -11.31 7.44
CA VAL A 104 -3.22 -12.12 7.99
C VAL A 104 -2.84 -11.60 9.38
N SER A 105 -2.11 -12.38 10.18
CA SER A 105 -1.53 -11.85 11.42
C SER A 105 -0.46 -10.79 11.13
N HIS A 106 -0.16 -9.90 12.08
CA HIS A 106 0.90 -8.91 11.90
C HIS A 106 2.28 -9.53 11.64
N GLU A 107 2.59 -10.70 12.26
CA GLU A 107 3.84 -11.41 11.99
C GLU A 107 3.92 -11.91 10.55
N GLU A 108 2.81 -12.48 10.04
CA GLU A 108 2.74 -12.91 8.65
C GLU A 108 2.77 -11.71 7.69
N PHE A 109 2.12 -10.60 8.04
CA PHE A 109 2.21 -9.35 7.28
C PHE A 109 3.66 -8.89 7.11
N LYS A 110 4.45 -8.83 8.21
CA LYS A 110 5.89 -8.51 8.16
C LYS A 110 6.69 -9.49 7.31
N ARG A 111 6.33 -10.77 7.30
CA ARG A 111 6.98 -11.75 6.42
C ARG A 111 6.68 -11.47 4.95
N LEU A 112 5.46 -11.04 4.62
CA LEU A 112 5.05 -10.69 3.27
C LEU A 112 5.71 -9.40 2.78
N THR A 113 5.96 -8.41 3.65
CA THR A 113 6.69 -7.19 3.25
C THR A 113 8.11 -7.52 2.76
N GLY A 114 8.74 -8.55 3.31
CA GLY A 114 10.04 -9.08 2.87
C GLY A 114 10.09 -9.60 1.43
N LYS A 115 8.91 -9.79 0.80
CA LYS A 115 8.76 -10.23 -0.61
C LYS A 115 8.27 -9.11 -1.53
N CYS A 116 7.95 -7.94 -0.99
CA CYS A 116 7.52 -6.81 -1.79
C CYS A 116 8.69 -6.24 -2.60
N ARG A 117 8.37 -5.63 -3.74
CA ARG A 117 9.33 -4.88 -4.56
C ARG A 117 9.87 -3.68 -3.79
N ALA A 118 9.00 -3.02 -3.03
CA ALA A 118 9.36 -1.91 -2.15
C ALA A 118 8.38 -1.78 -0.97
N VAL A 119 8.82 -1.04 0.05
CA VAL A 119 7.97 -0.49 1.10
C VAL A 119 8.02 1.04 1.00
N VAL A 120 6.86 1.65 0.80
CA VAL A 120 6.64 3.09 0.84
C VAL A 120 6.27 3.46 2.28
N ARG A 121 7.21 4.09 2.99
CA ARG A 121 6.99 4.55 4.37
C ARG A 121 6.32 5.92 4.36
N THR A 122 5.21 6.03 5.08
CA THR A 122 4.43 7.27 5.21
C THR A 122 4.61 7.89 6.60
N GLY A 123 4.04 9.08 6.80
CA GLY A 123 4.00 9.74 8.11
C GLY A 123 2.87 9.22 9.01
N GLU A 124 2.04 8.28 8.55
CA GLU A 124 0.89 7.76 9.31
C GLU A 124 1.32 7.23 10.68
N CYS A 125 0.56 7.57 11.72
CA CYS A 125 0.85 7.23 13.12
C CYS A 125 -0.24 6.37 13.76
N THR A 126 -1.24 5.95 12.97
CA THR A 126 -2.26 4.98 13.37
C THR A 126 -1.65 3.58 13.42
N PRO A 127 -1.72 2.85 14.55
CA PRO A 127 -1.15 1.50 14.65
C PRO A 127 -1.68 0.56 13.57
N TYR A 128 -0.80 -0.27 13.00
CA TYR A 128 -1.15 -1.27 11.98
C TYR A 128 -1.72 -0.70 10.67
N ALA A 129 -1.63 0.62 10.43
CA ALA A 129 -2.06 1.27 9.20
C ALA A 129 -1.10 0.97 8.04
N ASN A 130 -1.06 -0.30 7.65
CA ASN A 130 -0.21 -0.85 6.62
C ASN A 130 -1.05 -1.69 5.65
N VAL A 131 -0.72 -1.61 4.37
CA VAL A 131 -1.37 -2.41 3.33
C VAL A 131 -0.31 -2.88 2.34
N ILE A 132 -0.44 -4.11 1.86
CA ILE A 132 0.31 -4.60 0.70
C ILE A 132 -0.64 -4.62 -0.47
N PHE A 133 -0.33 -3.90 -1.53
CA PHE A 133 -0.99 -3.99 -2.82
C PHE A 133 -0.30 -5.03 -3.69
N TYR A 134 -1.07 -5.93 -4.30
CA TYR A 134 -0.57 -6.89 -5.28
C TYR A 134 -1.05 -6.50 -6.68
N SER A 135 -0.12 -6.50 -7.62
CA SER A 135 -0.36 -6.08 -9.00
C SER A 135 -1.22 -7.09 -9.78
N GLY A 136 -2.28 -6.57 -10.38
CA GLY A 136 -3.10 -7.30 -11.34
C GLY A 136 -2.68 -7.07 -12.79
N VAL A 137 -3.46 -7.63 -13.71
CA VAL A 137 -3.36 -7.39 -15.16
C VAL A 137 -4.48 -6.49 -15.65
N THR A 138 -4.25 -5.72 -16.70
CA THR A 138 -5.25 -4.79 -17.30
C THR A 138 -6.10 -5.41 -18.41
N PHE A 139 -5.83 -6.67 -18.79
CA PHE A 139 -6.54 -7.43 -19.84
C PHE A 139 -7.29 -8.64 -19.28
#